data_AF-A0A6L4ZJF1-F1
#
_entry.id   AF-A0A6L4ZJF1-F1
#
_cell.length_a   1.000
_cell.length_b   1.000
_cell.length_c   1.000
_cell.angle_alpha   90.00
_cell.angle_beta   90.00
_cell.angle_gamma   90.00
#
_symmetry.space_group_name_H-M   'P 1'
#
loop_
_entity.id
_entity.type
_entity.pdbx_description
1 polymer ?
#
loop_
_entity_poly.entity_id
_entity_poly.type
_entity_poly.pdbx_seq_one_letter_code
_entity_poly.pdbx_strand_id
1 'polypeptide(L)'
;MSKNKAEEQLYLINLLFDPNKGSDQLSFPMICQFIRETFGVSQSAMARRLNTSLSGYQYWEYGKREPSSKAAANLCIMYLQCLYIRNQTPKATEIKLLLDSMLNDRSPNIVKDKEPEAICA
;
A
#
# COMPACT_ATOMS: atom_id res chain seq x y z
N MET A 1 -15.85 17.76 23.64
CA MET A 1 -16.76 16.61 23.61
C MET A 1 -16.07 15.49 22.85
N SER A 2 -15.62 14.43 23.54
CA SER A 2 -15.02 13.26 22.90
C SER A 2 -16.10 12.58 22.06
N LYS A 3 -15.94 12.53 20.74
CA LYS A 3 -16.82 11.69 19.91
C LYS A 3 -16.67 10.25 20.39
N ASN A 4 -17.78 9.51 20.48
CA ASN A 4 -17.72 8.10 20.83
C ASN A 4 -16.94 7.37 19.73
N LYS A 5 -16.07 6.40 20.07
CA LYS A 5 -15.33 5.58 19.09
C LYS A 5 -16.25 5.02 17.98
N ALA A 6 -17.51 4.71 18.32
CA ALA A 6 -18.51 4.25 17.35
C ALA A 6 -18.96 5.34 16.36
N GLU A 7 -19.04 6.60 16.79
CA GLU A 7 -19.43 7.74 15.94
C GLU A 7 -18.30 8.16 15.00
N GLU A 8 -17.04 8.11 15.45
CA GLU A 8 -15.89 8.30 14.57
C GLU A 8 -15.78 7.19 13.52
N GLN A 9 -16.11 5.96 13.90
CA GLN A 9 -16.15 4.80 12.98
C GLN A 9 -17.25 4.96 11.92
N LEU A 10 -18.46 5.36 12.32
CA LEU A 10 -19.55 5.61 11.39
C LEU A 10 -19.24 6.79 10.46
N TYR A 11 -18.54 7.81 10.97
CA TYR A 11 -18.07 8.94 10.16
C TYR A 11 -17.03 8.54 9.11
N LEU A 12 -16.04 7.71 9.46
CA LEU A 12 -15.03 7.24 8.50
C LEU A 12 -15.63 6.30 7.45
N ILE A 13 -16.58 5.46 7.85
CA ILE A 13 -17.33 4.61 6.93
C ILE A 13 -18.16 5.50 5.99
N ASN A 14 -18.94 6.45 6.50
CA ASN A 14 -19.72 7.34 5.66
C ASN A 14 -18.86 8.25 4.78
N LEU A 15 -17.70 8.72 5.24
CA LEU A 15 -16.82 9.60 4.45
C LEU A 15 -16.12 8.84 3.30
N LEU A 16 -15.81 7.56 3.50
CA LEU A 16 -15.15 6.71 2.51
C LEU A 16 -16.13 5.97 1.60
N PHE A 17 -17.39 5.80 2.02
CA PHE A 17 -18.40 4.98 1.33
C PHE A 17 -19.77 5.69 1.15
N ASP A 18 -19.82 7.04 1.11
CA ASP A 18 -21.05 7.84 0.94
C ASP A 18 -21.77 7.51 -0.38
N PRO A 19 -22.92 6.83 -0.36
CA PRO A 19 -23.62 6.43 -1.58
C PRO A 19 -24.20 7.61 -2.38
N ASN A 20 -24.19 8.83 -1.84
CA ASN A 20 -24.75 10.03 -2.49
C ASN A 20 -23.71 10.94 -3.16
N LYS A 21 -22.40 10.61 -3.13
CA LYS A 21 -21.34 11.41 -3.78
C LYS A 21 -20.86 10.82 -5.10
N GLY A 22 -21.65 11.01 -6.16
CA GLY A 22 -21.20 10.93 -7.57
C GLY A 22 -20.81 9.54 -8.08
N SER A 23 -21.02 9.33 -9.38
CA SER A 23 -20.88 8.06 -10.12
C SER A 23 -19.49 7.38 -10.12
N ASP A 24 -18.49 7.94 -9.44
CA ASP A 24 -17.09 7.52 -9.52
C ASP A 24 -16.56 6.80 -8.26
N GLN A 25 -17.41 6.49 -7.26
CA GLN A 25 -17.00 5.73 -6.07
C GLN A 25 -17.03 4.21 -6.28
N LEU A 26 -15.92 3.56 -5.93
CA LEU A 26 -15.83 2.11 -5.84
C LEU A 26 -16.72 1.59 -4.70
N SER A 27 -17.60 0.63 -5.01
CA SER A 27 -18.40 -0.04 -3.98
C SER A 27 -17.50 -0.78 -2.97
N PHE A 28 -17.98 -1.01 -1.74
CA PHE A 28 -17.22 -1.75 -0.73
C PHE A 28 -16.65 -3.10 -1.22
N PRO A 29 -17.40 -3.92 -1.99
CA PRO A 29 -16.88 -5.11 -2.66
C PRO A 29 -15.69 -4.82 -3.57
N MET A 30 -15.80 -3.77 -4.41
CA MET A 30 -14.73 -3.34 -5.31
C MET A 30 -13.51 -2.82 -4.55
N ILE A 31 -13.69 -2.19 -3.38
CA ILE A 31 -12.59 -1.74 -2.53
C ILE A 31 -11.83 -2.95 -1.95
N CYS A 32 -12.54 -3.99 -1.51
CA CYS A 32 -11.90 -5.23 -1.06
C CYS A 32 -11.04 -5.86 -2.16
N GLN A 33 -11.60 -5.96 -3.37
CA GLN A 33 -10.91 -6.46 -4.54
C GLN A 33 -9.70 -5.58 -4.92
N PHE A 34 -9.88 -4.26 -4.99
CA PHE A 34 -8.85 -3.28 -5.31
C PHE A 34 -7.66 -3.38 -4.36
N ILE A 35 -7.91 -3.46 -3.05
CA ILE A 35 -6.84 -3.62 -2.05
C ILE A 35 -6.08 -4.91 -2.32
N ARG A 36 -6.79 -6.03 -2.50
CA ARG A 36 -6.19 -7.34 -2.74
C ARG A 36 -5.31 -7.37 -3.98
N GLU A 37 -5.79 -6.79 -5.09
CA GLU A 37 -5.07 -6.71 -6.35
C GLU A 37 -3.86 -5.78 -6.26
N THR A 38 -3.99 -4.65 -5.55
CA THR A 38 -2.87 -3.72 -5.33
C THR A 38 -1.75 -4.37 -4.52
N PHE A 39 -2.07 -5.24 -3.56
CA PHE A 39 -1.07 -6.02 -2.83
C PHE A 39 -0.62 -7.30 -3.56
N GLY A 40 -1.23 -7.66 -4.69
CA GLY A 40 -0.88 -8.86 -5.47
C GLY A 40 -1.11 -10.18 -4.72
N VAL A 41 -2.11 -10.25 -3.84
CA VAL A 41 -2.38 -11.43 -3.00
C VAL A 41 -3.67 -12.17 -3.38
N SER A 42 -3.77 -13.45 -3.02
CA SER A 42 -5.00 -14.24 -3.19
C SER A 42 -6.06 -13.91 -2.13
N GLN A 43 -7.32 -14.27 -2.37
CA GLN A 43 -8.41 -14.11 -1.39
C GLN A 43 -8.08 -14.81 -0.06
N SER A 44 -7.46 -16.00 -0.11
CA SER A 44 -7.09 -16.74 1.10
C SER A 44 -5.95 -16.08 1.88
N ALA A 45 -4.98 -15.48 1.18
CA ALA A 45 -3.92 -14.71 1.80
C ALA A 45 -4.46 -13.43 2.45
N MET A 46 -5.39 -12.74 1.78
CA MET A 46 -6.03 -11.55 2.36
C MET A 46 -6.90 -11.90 3.57
N ALA A 47 -7.68 -12.98 3.51
CA ALA A 47 -8.47 -13.45 4.64
C ALA A 47 -7.59 -13.74 5.87
N ARG A 48 -6.45 -14.42 5.68
CA ARG A 48 -5.45 -14.63 6.76
C ARG A 48 -4.93 -13.30 7.32
N ARG A 49 -4.58 -12.34 6.44
CA ARG A 49 -4.07 -11.01 6.85
C ARG A 49 -5.09 -10.21 7.66
N LEU A 50 -6.38 -10.35 7.34
CA LEU A 50 -7.49 -9.70 8.04
C LEU A 50 -8.01 -10.53 9.23
N ASN A 51 -7.40 -11.70 9.51
CA ASN A 51 -7.82 -12.63 10.53
C ASN A 51 -9.32 -12.99 10.44
N THR A 52 -9.76 -13.34 9.25
CA THR A 52 -11.13 -13.80 8.94
C THR A 52 -11.09 -15.12 8.17
N SER A 53 -12.21 -15.82 8.08
CA SER A 53 -12.32 -17.01 7.24
C SER A 53 -12.32 -16.64 5.76
N LEU A 54 -11.87 -17.55 4.89
CA LEU A 54 -11.90 -17.35 3.44
C LEU A 54 -13.32 -17.03 2.96
N SER A 55 -14.31 -17.83 3.36
CA SER A 55 -15.71 -17.60 3.00
C SER A 55 -16.21 -16.25 3.51
N GLY A 56 -15.80 -15.84 4.72
CA GLY A 56 -16.12 -14.52 5.26
C GLY A 56 -15.62 -13.40 4.37
N TYR A 57 -14.35 -13.45 3.97
CA TYR A 57 -13.77 -12.48 3.05
C TYR A 57 -14.42 -12.50 1.65
N GLN A 58 -14.72 -13.69 1.12
CA GLN A 58 -15.43 -13.82 -0.16
C GLN A 58 -16.81 -13.17 -0.12
N TYR A 59 -17.57 -13.34 0.97
CA TYR A 59 -18.85 -12.66 1.11
C TYR A 59 -18.71 -11.13 1.16
N TRP A 60 -17.59 -10.60 1.66
CA TRP A 60 -17.29 -9.17 1.61
C TRP A 60 -17.00 -8.71 0.17
N GLU A 61 -16.10 -9.40 -0.53
CA GLU A 61 -15.77 -9.11 -1.95
C GLU A 61 -16.96 -9.31 -2.91
N TYR A 62 -17.96 -10.11 -2.54
CA TYR A 62 -19.19 -10.26 -3.33
C TYR A 62 -20.35 -9.38 -2.85
N GLY A 63 -20.14 -8.54 -1.83
CA GLY A 63 -21.17 -7.65 -1.28
C GLY A 63 -22.35 -8.38 -0.63
N LYS A 64 -22.14 -9.62 -0.16
CA LYS A 64 -23.16 -10.45 0.48
C LYS A 64 -23.16 -10.32 2.00
N ARG A 65 -22.09 -9.77 2.58
CA ARG A 65 -21.95 -9.57 4.02
C ARG A 65 -21.03 -8.37 4.30
N GLU A 66 -21.29 -7.71 5.41
CA GLU A 66 -20.41 -6.66 5.92
C GLU A 66 -19.29 -7.21 6.83
N PRO A 67 -18.10 -6.59 6.83
CA PRO A 67 -17.04 -6.92 7.76
C PRO A 67 -17.41 -6.55 9.20
N SER A 68 -16.73 -7.17 10.17
CA SER A 68 -16.75 -6.65 11.54
C SER A 68 -16.09 -5.27 11.59
N SER A 69 -16.41 -4.45 12.59
CA SER A 69 -15.85 -3.10 12.73
C SER A 69 -14.31 -3.09 12.73
N LYS A 70 -13.69 -4.10 13.34
CA LYS A 70 -12.22 -4.26 13.33
C LYS A 70 -11.67 -4.53 11.92
N ALA A 71 -12.33 -5.41 11.17
CA ALA A 71 -11.92 -5.72 9.80
C ALA A 71 -12.16 -4.53 8.85
N ALA A 72 -13.26 -3.80 9.01
CA ALA A 72 -13.55 -2.57 8.27
C ALA A 72 -12.44 -1.52 8.49
N ALA A 73 -12.05 -1.27 9.75
CA ALA A 73 -10.99 -0.32 10.06
C ALA A 73 -9.65 -0.71 9.41
N ASN A 74 -9.29 -1.99 9.44
CA ASN A 74 -8.08 -2.49 8.79
C ASN A 74 -8.14 -2.32 7.26
N LEU A 75 -9.30 -2.59 6.64
CA LEU A 75 -9.50 -2.37 5.21
C LEU A 75 -9.36 -0.90 4.84
N CYS A 76 -9.89 0.02 5.65
CA CYS A 76 -9.71 1.46 5.42
C CYS A 76 -8.23 1.87 5.44
N ILE A 77 -7.46 1.39 6.42
CA ILE A 77 -6.01 1.67 6.49
C ILE A 77 -5.30 1.12 5.24
N MET A 78 -5.61 -0.12 4.87
CA MET A 78 -5.05 -0.75 3.67
C MET A 78 -5.43 -0.01 2.39
N TYR A 79 -6.66 0.50 2.30
CA TYR A 79 -7.12 1.31 1.16
C TYR A 79 -6.29 2.59 1.02
N LEU A 80 -6.08 3.32 2.11
CA LEU A 80 -5.22 4.51 2.10
C LEU A 80 -3.79 4.18 1.67
N GLN A 81 -3.24 3.05 2.14
CA GLN A 81 -1.93 2.56 1.67
C GLN A 81 -1.92 2.27 0.17
N CYS A 82 -2.98 1.66 -0.36
CA CYS A 82 -3.10 1.36 -1.79
C CYS A 82 -3.16 2.65 -2.63
N LEU A 83 -3.91 3.67 -2.17
CA LEU A 83 -3.93 4.98 -2.82
C LEU A 83 -2.54 5.62 -2.83
N TYR A 84 -1.81 5.54 -1.73
CA TYR A 84 -0.43 6.04 -1.64
C TYR A 84 0.50 5.30 -2.62
N ILE A 85 0.46 3.96 -2.64
CA ILE A 85 1.27 3.13 -3.55
C ILE A 85 0.98 3.48 -5.01
N ARG A 86 -0.30 3.60 -5.39
CA ARG A 86 -0.69 3.93 -6.78
C ARG A 86 -0.29 5.35 -7.18
N ASN A 87 -0.37 6.31 -6.26
CA ASN A 87 0.05 7.69 -6.51
C ASN A 87 1.57 7.89 -6.45
N GLN A 88 2.32 6.90 -5.95
CA GLN A 88 3.77 6.90 -5.91
C GLN A 88 4.43 5.99 -6.93
N THR A 89 3.70 5.36 -7.88
CA THR A 89 4.37 4.60 -8.95
C THR A 89 5.27 5.59 -9.70
N PRO A 90 6.60 5.54 -9.54
CA PRO A 90 7.45 6.47 -10.25
C PRO A 90 7.28 6.10 -11.72
N LYS A 91 7.09 7.10 -12.59
CA LYS A 91 6.99 6.82 -14.03
C LYS A 91 8.24 6.04 -14.45
N ALA A 92 8.13 5.17 -15.45
CA ALA A 92 9.29 4.40 -15.92
C ALA A 92 10.53 5.29 -16.20
N THR A 93 10.30 6.55 -16.57
CA THR A 93 11.29 7.62 -16.69
C THR A 93 11.94 8.05 -15.37
N GLU A 94 11.19 8.16 -14.27
CA GLU A 94 11.73 8.47 -12.94
C GLU A 94 12.51 7.29 -12.37
N ILE A 95 12.05 6.05 -12.58
CA ILE A 95 12.81 4.84 -12.23
C ILE A 95 14.12 4.80 -13.01
N LYS A 96 14.09 5.11 -14.31
CA LYS A 96 15.30 5.17 -15.14
C LYS A 96 16.27 6.26 -14.66
N LEU A 97 15.79 7.46 -14.35
CA LEU A 97 16.62 8.54 -13.80
C LEU A 97 17.24 8.18 -12.44
N LEU A 98 16.48 7.48 -11.59
CA LEU A 98 16.97 7.02 -10.29
C LEU A 98 17.98 5.87 -10.43
N LEU A 99 17.77 4.95 -11.37
CA LEU A 99 18.73 3.89 -11.68
C LEU A 99 19.99 4.44 -12.33
N ASP A 100 19.87 5.37 -13.27
CA ASP A 100 20.99 6.02 -13.93
C ASP A 100 21.83 6.83 -12.92
N SER A 101 21.22 7.52 -11.96
CA SER A 101 21.97 8.22 -10.90
C SER A 101 22.67 7.24 -9.95
N MET A 102 22.04 6.11 -9.61
CA MET A 102 22.63 5.05 -8.77
C MET A 102 23.75 4.26 -9.46
N LEU A 103 23.72 4.17 -10.80
CA LEU A 103 24.75 3.49 -11.60
C LEU A 103 25.91 4.43 -11.98
N ASN A 104 25.65 5.73 -12.15
CA ASN A 104 26.68 6.74 -12.43
C ASN A 104 27.57 7.08 -11.21
N ASP A 105 27.09 6.84 -9.99
CA ASP A 105 27.91 6.93 -8.77
C ASP A 105 28.87 5.75 -8.59
N ARG A 106 28.82 4.73 -9.47
CA ARG A 106 29.77 3.61 -9.49
C ARG A 106 30.68 3.67 -10.73
N SER A 107 31.55 4.67 -10.79
CA SER A 107 32.81 4.56 -11.53
C SER A 107 34.00 4.60 -10.56
N PRO A 108 35.07 3.86 -10.89
CA PRO A 108 35.85 3.09 -9.93
C PRO A 108 36.69 3.97 -9.03
N ASN A 109 36.76 3.61 -7.76
CA ASN A 109 37.84 4.02 -6.88
C ASN A 109 39.13 3.41 -7.43
N ILE A 110 39.77 4.12 -8.38
CA ILE A 110 41.09 3.79 -8.90
C ILE A 110 42.02 3.84 -7.69
N VAL A 111 42.50 2.66 -7.33
CA VAL A 111 43.65 2.43 -6.45
C VAL A 111 44.74 3.42 -6.87
N LYS A 112 45.01 4.43 -6.04
CA LYS A 112 46.27 5.14 -6.12
C LYS A 112 47.28 4.24 -5.42
N ASP A 113 48.02 3.49 -6.22
CA ASP A 113 49.24 2.81 -5.81
C ASP A 113 50.10 3.81 -5.02
N LYS A 114 50.29 3.53 -3.73
CA LYS A 114 51.41 4.09 -2.97
C LYS A 114 52.54 3.08 -3.09
N GLU A 115 53.60 3.45 -3.79
CA GLU A 115 55.00 3.13 -3.47
C GLU A 115 55.92 4.04 -4.30
N PRO A 116 57.18 4.31 -3.89
CA PRO A 116 57.89 3.77 -2.72
C PRO A 116 58.33 4.85 -1.72
N GLU A 117 58.40 4.49 -0.44
CA GLU A 117 59.14 5.28 0.55
C GLU A 117 60.63 5.16 0.28
N ALA A 118 61.31 6.31 0.29
CA ALA A 118 62.72 6.44 0.04
C ALA A 118 63.55 5.65 1.06
N ILE A 119 64.43 4.79 0.55
CA ILE A 119 65.60 4.31 1.28
C ILE A 119 66.54 5.51 1.43
N CYS A 120 66.76 5.97 2.66
CA CYS A 120 67.90 6.83 2.97
C CYS A 120 68.36 6.60 4.42
N ALA A 121 69.67 6.33 4.53
CA ALA A 121 70.53 6.15 5.70
C ALA A 121 70.55 4.77 6.36
#